data_AF-A0AAN7PGV3-F1
#
_entry.id   AF-A0AAN7PGV3-F1
#
_cell.length_a   1.000
_cell.length_b   1.000
_cell.length_c   1.000
_cell.angle_alpha   90.00
_cell.angle_beta   90.00
_cell.angle_gamma   90.00
#
_symmetry.space_group_name_H-M   'P 1'
#
loop_
_entity.id
_entity.type
_entity.pdbx_description
1 polymer ?
#
loop_
_entity_poly.entity_id
_entity_poly.type
_entity_poly.pdbx_seq_one_letter_code
_entity_poly.pdbx_strand_id
1 'polypeptide(L)' 'MPKYYEYKEEDGRACGGVREDLRQCLLESPCVLRENKSPKQCLKEGHCRSLQITFFACKRSMLDTRARFRGRKGY' A
#
# COMPACT_ATOMS: atom_id res chain seq x y z
N MET A 1 23.77 4.28 22.91
CA MET A 1 22.77 5.34 23.12
C MET A 1 21.56 5.04 22.22
N PRO A 2 20.41 4.62 22.75
CA PRO A 2 19.27 4.22 21.92
C PRO A 2 18.57 5.44 21.28
N LYS A 3 18.30 5.37 19.96
CA LYS A 3 17.52 6.36 19.21
C LYS A 3 16.05 6.28 19.63
N TYR A 4 15.65 7.10 20.61
CA TYR A 4 14.32 7.03 21.25
C TYR A 4 13.15 7.60 20.40
N TYR A 5 13.40 8.08 19.17
CA TYR A 5 12.34 8.46 18.24
C TYR A 5 12.75 8.10 16.81
N GLU A 6 12.54 6.86 16.40
CA GLU A 6 12.44 6.55 14.97
C GLU A 6 11.10 7.13 14.48
N TYR A 7 11.14 8.35 13.94
CA TYR A 7 10.05 8.88 13.15
C TYR A 7 9.84 7.90 11.99
N LYS A 8 8.70 7.19 11.98
CA LYS A 8 8.27 6.46 10.79
C LYS A 8 8.18 7.51 9.69
N GLU A 9 9.10 7.47 8.73
CA GLU A 9 9.06 8.37 7.59
C GLU A 9 7.73 8.16 6.86
N GLU A 10 6.77 9.07 7.07
CA GLU A 10 5.50 9.02 6.38
C GLU A 10 5.78 9.19 4.88
N ASP A 11 5.30 8.24 4.10
CA ASP A 11 5.43 8.30 2.65
C ASP A 11 4.60 9.48 2.11
N GLY A 12 5.19 10.67 1.99
CA GLY A 12 4.53 11.88 1.46
C GLY A 12 4.12 11.81 -0.02
N ARG A 13 4.19 10.63 -0.63
CA ARG A 13 3.76 10.36 -2.00
C ARG A 13 2.24 10.20 -2.04
N ALA A 14 1.65 10.50 -3.19
CA ALA A 14 0.25 10.22 -3.42
C ALA A 14 -0.05 8.73 -3.20
N CYS A 15 -1.13 8.44 -2.47
CA CYS A 15 -1.51 7.09 -2.06
C CYS A 15 -0.50 6.43 -1.10
N GLY A 16 0.33 7.22 -0.40
CA GLY A 16 1.37 6.74 0.51
C GLY A 16 0.81 5.86 1.62
N GLY A 17 -0.27 6.33 2.26
CA GLY A 17 -0.94 5.54 3.28
C GLY A 17 -1.42 4.17 2.77
N VAL A 18 -2.13 4.12 1.63
CA VAL A 18 -2.60 2.85 1.03
C VAL A 18 -1.44 1.92 0.70
N ARG A 19 -0.28 2.49 0.36
CA ARG A 19 0.94 1.71 0.10
C ARG A 19 1.51 1.11 1.38
N GLU A 20 1.48 1.83 2.50
CA GLU A 20 1.93 1.34 3.80
C GLU A 20 1.05 0.18 4.29
N ASP A 21 -0.27 0.32 4.21
CA ASP A 21 -1.20 -0.76 4.59
C ASP A 21 -1.01 -2.00 3.70
N LEU A 22 -0.86 -1.80 2.39
CA LEU A 22 -0.62 -2.90 1.47
C LEU A 22 0.71 -3.62 1.78
N ARG A 23 1.75 -2.87 2.15
CA ARG A 23 3.05 -3.42 2.57
C ARG A 23 2.89 -4.23 3.85
N GLN A 24 2.23 -3.68 4.86
CA GLN A 24 1.99 -4.35 6.14
C GLN A 24 1.22 -5.65 5.94
N CYS A 25 0.12 -5.60 5.18
CA CYS A 25 -0.70 -6.77 4.89
C CYS A 25 0.09 -7.87 4.17
N LEU A 26 0.98 -7.53 3.22
CA LEU A 26 1.80 -8.53 2.54
C LEU A 26 2.83 -9.15 3.49
N LEU A 27 3.45 -8.37 4.38
CA LEU A 27 4.42 -8.88 5.36
C LEU A 27 3.77 -9.82 6.38
N GLU A 28 2.53 -9.56 6.76
CA GLU A 28 1.73 -10.40 7.67
C GLU A 28 1.09 -11.60 6.96
N SER A 29 1.06 -11.59 5.63
CA SER A 29 0.39 -12.64 4.86
C SER A 29 1.12 -13.99 4.97
N PRO A 30 0.39 -15.11 4.94
CA PRO A 30 0.99 -16.45 5.00
C PRO A 30 1.90 -16.73 3.80
N CYS A 31 1.70 -16.06 2.66
CA CYS A 31 2.55 -16.20 1.49
C CYS A 31 4.00 -15.75 1.75
N VAL A 32 4.19 -14.66 2.50
CA VAL A 32 5.53 -14.21 2.87
C VAL A 32 6.05 -15.03 4.07
N LEU A 33 5.22 -15.25 5.09
CA LEU A 33 5.66 -15.88 6.34
C LEU A 33 5.90 -17.39 6.25
N ARG A 34 5.05 -18.12 5.51
CA ARG A 34 5.11 -19.59 5.43
C ARG A 34 5.84 -20.06 4.18
N GLU A 35 5.50 -19.47 3.05
CA GLU A 35 6.02 -19.91 1.75
C GLU A 35 7.36 -19.23 1.39
N ASN A 36 7.82 -18.27 2.21
CA ASN A 36 9.03 -17.48 1.97
C ASN A 36 9.09 -16.85 0.57
N LYS A 37 7.92 -16.56 -0.01
CA LYS A 37 7.82 -15.91 -1.31
C LYS A 37 8.09 -14.43 -1.18
N SER A 38 8.57 -13.84 -2.28
CA SER A 38 8.74 -12.39 -2.33
C SER A 38 7.37 -11.68 -2.26
N PRO A 39 7.25 -10.52 -1.60
CA PRO A 39 5.99 -9.76 -1.57
C PRO A 39 5.44 -9.45 -2.97
N LYS A 40 6.31 -9.35 -3.99
CA LYS A 40 5.93 -9.19 -5.40
C LYS A 40 5.23 -10.43 -5.98
N GLN A 41 5.67 -11.64 -5.60
CA GLN A 41 4.98 -12.88 -5.98
C GLN A 41 3.63 -12.97 -5.26
N CYS A 42 3.59 -12.69 -3.95
CA CYS A 42 2.34 -12.69 -3.19
C CYS A 42 1.31 -11.68 -3.74
N LEU A 43 1.77 -10.52 -4.21
CA LEU A 43 0.93 -9.55 -4.88
C LEU A 43 0.32 -10.12 -6.18
N LYS A 44 1.12 -10.82 -7.00
CA LYS A 44 0.65 -11.48 -8.23
C LYS A 44 -0.33 -12.61 -7.97
N GLU A 45 -0.15 -13.32 -6.87
CA GLU A 45 -1.05 -14.39 -6.40
C GLU A 45 -2.37 -13.85 -5.85
N GLY A 46 -2.46 -12.55 -5.61
CA GLY A 46 -3.71 -11.87 -5.22
C GLY A 46 -3.91 -11.69 -3.73
N HIS A 47 -2.86 -11.84 -2.91
CA HIS A 47 -2.94 -11.55 -1.48
C HIS A 47 -3.23 -10.07 -1.22
N CYS A 48 -4.03 -9.78 -0.18
CA CYS A 48 -4.46 -8.42 0.18
C CYS A 48 -5.30 -7.72 -0.90
N ARG A 49 -6.21 -8.46 -1.56
CA ARG A 49 -6.96 -7.99 -2.74
C ARG A 49 -7.73 -6.69 -2.53
N SER A 50 -8.32 -6.47 -1.36
CA SER A 50 -9.01 -5.23 -1.02
C SER A 50 -8.08 -4.02 -1.10
N LEU A 51 -6.92 -4.11 -0.44
CA LEU A 51 -5.88 -3.07 -0.44
C LEU A 51 -5.24 -2.89 -1.82
N GLN A 52 -5.12 -3.97 -2.60
CA GLN A 52 -4.69 -3.84 -4.01
C GLN A 52 -5.69 -2.99 -4.79
N ILE A 53 -6.99 -3.28 -4.69
CA ILE A 53 -8.04 -2.57 -5.42
C ILE A 53 -8.06 -1.09 -5.02
N THR A 54 -7.96 -0.78 -3.72
CA THR A 54 -7.91 0.61 -3.26
C THR A 54 -6.65 1.32 -3.75
N PHE A 55 -5.48 0.67 -3.74
CA PHE A 55 -4.25 1.24 -4.26
C PHE A 55 -4.35 1.56 -5.76
N PHE A 56 -4.92 0.64 -6.56
CA PHE A 56 -5.17 0.86 -7.98
C PHE A 56 -6.21 1.96 -8.21
N ALA A 57 -7.27 2.01 -7.42
CA ALA A 57 -8.26 3.08 -7.49
C ALA A 57 -7.64 4.46 -7.18
N CYS A 58 -6.77 4.52 -6.19
CA CYS A 58 -6.04 5.74 -5.84
C CYS A 58 -5.15 6.20 -6.99
N LYS A 59 -4.32 5.30 -7.53
CA LYS A 59 -3.48 5.61 -8.69
C LYS A 59 -4.28 6.06 -9.91
N ARG A 60 -5.40 5.39 -10.19
CA ARG A 60 -6.29 5.76 -11.30
C ARG A 60 -6.92 7.14 -11.07
N SER A 61 -7.28 7.47 -9.84
CA SER A 61 -7.84 8.78 -9.50
C SER A 61 -6.86 9.93 -9.72
N MET A 62 -5.55 9.68 -9.70
CA MET A 62 -4.54 10.71 -10.01
C MET A 62 -4.55 11.12 -11.49
N LEU A 63 -4.89 10.19 -12.38
CA LEU A 63 -4.96 10.43 -13.82
C LEU A 63 -6.36 10.86 -14.27
N ASP A 64 -7.39 10.59 -13.46
CA ASP A 64 -8.77 10.96 -13.74
C ASP A 64 -9.02 12.45 -13.46
N THR A 65 -9.20 13.23 -14.52
CA THR A 65 -9.48 14.67 -14.43
C THR A 65 -10.79 14.97 -13.67
N ARG A 66 -11.75 14.03 -13.64
CA ARG A 66 -13.03 14.18 -12.92
C ARG A 66 -12.86 14.07 -11.41
N ALA A 67 -11.79 13.43 -10.95
CA ALA A 67 -11.47 13.28 -9.54
C ALA A 67 -10.76 14.52 -8.95
N ARG A 68 -10.27 15.45 -9.79
CA ARG A 68 -9.55 16.65 -9.33
C ARG A 68 -10.33 17.48 -8.32
N PHE A 69 -11.62 17.69 -8.56
CA PHE A 69 -12.49 18.46 -7.67
C PHE A 69 -13.07 17.63 -6.53
N ARG A 70 -13.15 16.30 -6.70
CA ARG A 70 -13.76 15.39 -5.72
C ARG A 70 -12.76 14.82 -4.72
N GLY A 71 -11.47 15.05 -4.94
CA GLY A 71 -10.41 14.43 -4.17
C GLY A 71 -10.02 13.04 -4.71
N ARG A 72 -8.91 12.53 -4.18
CA ARG A 72 -8.36 11.22 -4.55
C ARG A 72 -9.24 10.11 -3.98
N LYS A 73 -9.29 8.98 -4.68
CA LYS A 73 -9.97 7.78 -4.17
C LYS A 73 -9.02 7.03 -3.25
N GLY A 74 -9.39 6.83 -1.99
CA GLY A 74 -8.44 6.37 -0.96
C GLY A 74 -7.86 7.54 -0.18
N TYR A 75 -7.20 7.22 0.93
CA TYR A 75 -6.65 8.20 1.87
C TYR A 75 -5.29 8.76 1.41
#